data_AF-A0A2T2URH7-F1
#
_entry.id   AF-A0A2T2URH7-F1
#
_cell.length_a   1.000
_cell.length_b   1.000
_cell.length_c   1.000
_cell.angle_alpha   90.00
_cell.angle_beta   90.00
_cell.angle_gamma   90.00
#
_symmetry.space_group_name_H-M   'P 1'
#
loop_
_entity.id
_entity.type
_entity.pdbx_description
1 polymer ?
#
loop_
_entity_poly.entity_id
_entity_poly.type
_entity_poly.pdbx_seq_one_letter_code
_entity_poly.pdbx_strand_id
1 'polypeptide(L)'
;MVARMLLLPLFVALMVPVCSGAVWAQSAADTTRIEYRLLRQQENWRSLKDDDRGWAALKAVPVGGGASTVLTVGGEARTYVHNWRHEQWGRLSAHDTYTLQRLMLHGDVSSRLIGKQLGLRAFVQLKSGFVAGRDGPVFSTSKDRLGINQSFLEEQWSSGPERAVTLRAGRVDAFLAQASTTRPGVFDNDRKTGRTLWGMHMTRQGADGQISPYYFGTTRDIAPTDPTLRSTRHTFGMRGSSGQCRR
;
A
#
# COMPACT_ATOMS: atom_id res chain seq x y z
N MET A 1 -48.40 8.17 20.45
CA MET A 1 -47.43 9.07 21.11
C MET A 1 -46.26 8.24 21.60
N VAL A 2 -45.15 8.20 20.86
CA VAL A 2 -43.88 7.59 21.30
C VAL A 2 -42.81 8.64 21.03
N ALA A 3 -42.30 9.23 22.10
CA ALA A 3 -41.29 10.29 22.05
C ALA A 3 -39.97 9.70 21.54
N ARG A 4 -39.59 10.04 20.29
CA ARG A 4 -38.25 9.79 19.77
C ARG A 4 -37.33 10.90 20.29
N MET A 5 -36.56 10.55 21.31
CA MET A 5 -35.42 11.30 21.82
C MET A 5 -34.44 11.59 20.68
N LEU A 6 -34.31 12.88 20.33
CA LEU A 6 -33.26 13.41 19.45
C LEU A 6 -31.93 13.37 20.22
N LEU A 7 -31.09 12.37 19.95
CA LEU A 7 -29.69 12.39 20.37
C LEU A 7 -28.88 13.21 19.36
N LEU A 8 -28.68 14.47 19.70
CA LEU A 8 -27.78 15.40 19.03
C LEU A 8 -26.33 14.90 19.21
N PRO A 9 -25.52 14.67 18.15
CA PRO A 9 -24.12 14.35 18.33
C PRO A 9 -23.37 15.61 18.81
N LEU A 10 -22.91 15.53 20.06
CA LEU A 10 -22.03 16.49 20.72
C LEU A 10 -20.76 16.68 19.88
N PHE A 11 -20.68 17.79 19.15
CA PHE A 11 -19.46 18.25 18.48
C PHE A 11 -18.44 18.67 19.54
N VAL A 12 -17.55 17.77 19.94
CA VAL A 12 -16.33 18.14 20.66
C VAL A 12 -15.29 18.56 19.62
N ALA A 13 -15.32 19.84 19.27
CA ALA A 13 -14.22 20.49 18.57
C ALA A 13 -13.04 20.62 19.55
N LEU A 14 -12.08 19.70 19.49
CA LEU A 14 -10.82 19.85 20.20
C LEU A 14 -9.93 20.83 19.40
N MET A 15 -10.22 22.12 19.55
CA MET A 15 -9.31 23.22 19.21
C MET A 15 -8.11 23.14 20.16
N VAL A 16 -6.99 22.60 19.66
CA VAL A 16 -5.72 22.65 20.39
C VAL A 16 -5.27 24.11 20.45
N PRO A 17 -5.06 24.68 21.65
CA PRO A 17 -4.60 26.05 21.80
C PRO A 17 -3.16 26.16 21.27
N VAL A 18 -2.95 27.15 20.39
CA VAL A 18 -1.64 27.63 19.97
C VAL A 18 -0.97 28.26 21.20
N CYS A 19 -0.13 27.49 21.89
CA CYS A 19 0.78 28.04 22.89
C CYS A 19 2.03 28.56 22.18
N SER A 20 2.17 29.88 22.16
CA SER A 20 3.43 30.58 21.94
C SER A 20 4.47 30.09 22.96
N GLY A 21 5.54 29.47 22.48
CA GLY A 21 6.66 29.00 23.29
C GLY A 21 7.98 29.20 22.52
N ALA A 22 8.95 29.79 23.20
CA ALA A 22 10.21 30.33 22.70
C ALA A 22 10.96 29.49 21.64
N VAL A 23 11.48 30.19 20.62
CA VAL A 23 12.48 29.67 19.69
C VAL A 23 13.79 29.48 20.45
N TRP A 24 14.09 28.23 20.80
CA TRP A 24 15.45 27.83 21.13
C TRP A 24 16.11 27.35 19.85
N ALA A 25 17.12 28.09 19.39
CA ALA A 25 17.98 27.65 18.30
C ALA A 25 18.75 26.41 18.79
N GLN A 26 18.25 25.22 18.46
CA GLN A 26 18.98 23.98 18.64
C GLN A 26 19.99 23.84 17.49
N SER A 27 21.25 23.72 17.89
CA SER A 27 22.41 23.37 17.08
C SER A 27 22.06 22.39 15.96
N ALA A 28 22.56 22.67 14.75
CA ALA A 28 22.45 21.82 13.58
C ALA A 28 23.19 20.48 13.81
N ALA A 29 22.55 19.57 14.54
CA ALA A 29 22.70 18.15 14.25
C ALA A 29 21.98 17.92 12.92
N ASP A 30 22.68 17.34 11.96
CA ASP A 30 22.22 16.95 10.62
C ASP A 30 20.98 16.04 10.72
N THR A 31 19.84 16.67 10.98
CA THR A 31 18.53 16.06 11.04
C THR A 31 18.12 15.95 9.59
N THR A 32 18.57 14.86 8.94
CA THR A 32 18.01 14.41 7.67
C THR A 32 16.49 14.52 7.77
N ARG A 33 15.93 15.54 7.11
CA ARG A 33 14.54 15.94 7.26
C ARG A 33 13.68 14.72 6.93
N ILE A 34 12.95 14.24 7.92
CA ILE A 34 11.98 13.15 7.75
C ILE A 34 10.96 13.61 6.72
N GLU A 35 11.04 13.05 5.51
CA GLU A 35 10.18 13.45 4.40
C GLU A 35 9.04 12.46 4.25
N TYR A 36 7.84 12.87 4.69
CA TYR A 36 6.62 12.16 4.36
C TYR A 36 6.37 12.28 2.86
N ARG A 37 6.20 11.15 2.18
CA ARG A 37 5.94 11.11 0.74
C ARG A 37 4.52 10.67 0.46
N LEU A 38 3.99 11.04 -0.70
CA LEU A 38 2.66 10.58 -1.11
C LEU A 38 2.57 9.05 -1.16
N LEU A 39 3.66 8.40 -1.58
CA LEU A 39 3.78 6.96 -1.72
C LEU A 39 4.64 6.39 -0.59
N ARG A 40 4.07 5.51 0.25
CA ARG A 40 4.76 4.88 1.39
C ARG A 40 6.01 4.11 0.98
N GLN A 41 5.97 3.47 -0.19
CA GLN A 41 7.12 2.77 -0.78
C GLN A 41 8.30 3.69 -1.15
N GLN A 42 8.12 5.00 -1.17
CA GLN A 42 9.22 5.93 -1.46
C GLN A 42 9.86 6.50 -0.20
N GLU A 43 9.23 6.31 0.96
CA GLU A 43 9.74 6.81 2.23
C GLU A 43 10.96 5.98 2.67
N ASN A 44 11.95 6.64 3.29
CA ASN A 44 13.13 6.02 3.83
C ASN A 44 13.32 6.47 5.29
N TRP A 45 13.13 5.54 6.21
CA TRP A 45 13.11 5.80 7.65
C TRP A 45 14.41 5.42 8.34
N ARG A 46 15.44 5.01 7.59
CA ARG A 46 16.68 4.45 8.14
C ARG A 46 17.42 5.39 9.09
N SER A 47 17.28 6.71 8.93
CA SER A 47 17.87 7.71 9.82
C SER A 47 17.30 7.66 11.23
N LEU A 48 16.11 7.08 11.42
CA LEU A 48 15.46 6.95 12.74
C LEU A 48 15.82 5.66 13.47
N LYS A 49 16.78 4.87 12.98
CA LYS A 49 17.15 3.58 13.58
C LYS A 49 17.60 3.67 15.05
N ASP A 50 18.08 4.85 15.46
CA ASP A 50 18.57 5.14 16.80
C ASP A 50 17.53 5.96 17.62
N ASP A 51 16.33 6.21 17.05
CA ASP A 51 15.23 6.91 17.72
C ASP A 51 14.25 5.91 18.32
N ASP A 52 14.25 5.81 19.65
CA ASP A 52 13.44 4.89 20.44
C ASP A 52 12.10 5.50 20.90
N ARG A 53 11.77 6.71 20.45
CA ARG A 53 10.62 7.45 20.99
C ARG A 53 9.31 7.11 20.27
N GLY A 54 8.35 6.57 21.02
CA GLY A 54 6.96 6.40 20.58
C GLY A 54 6.82 5.62 19.26
N TRP A 55 6.05 6.16 18.32
CA TRP A 55 5.83 5.52 17.01
C TRP A 55 7.06 5.57 16.08
N ALA A 56 8.09 6.37 16.39
CA ALA A 56 9.33 6.42 15.60
C ALA A 56 10.13 5.12 15.73
N ALA A 57 10.09 4.46 16.89
CA ALA A 57 10.74 3.17 17.10
C ALA A 57 10.22 2.08 16.14
N LEU A 58 8.94 2.14 15.75
CA LEU A 58 8.35 1.22 14.77
C LEU A 58 8.71 1.57 13.33
N LYS A 59 9.17 2.80 13.06
CA LYS A 59 9.58 3.24 11.73
C LYS A 59 10.97 2.74 11.35
N ALA A 60 11.83 2.41 12.30
CA ALA A 60 13.17 1.93 12.00
C ALA A 60 13.70 0.99 13.09
N VAL A 61 13.26 -0.27 13.04
CA VAL A 61 13.72 -1.32 13.93
C VAL A 61 14.99 -1.95 13.36
N PRO A 62 16.17 -1.83 14.00
CA PRO A 62 17.36 -2.57 13.60
C PRO A 62 17.16 -4.08 13.87
N VAL A 63 17.51 -4.92 12.89
CA VAL A 63 17.31 -6.38 12.98
C VAL A 63 18.67 -7.10 12.89
N GLY A 64 18.90 -8.08 13.75
CA GLY A 64 20.08 -8.97 13.67
C GLY A 64 21.37 -8.42 14.29
N GLY A 65 21.29 -7.60 15.33
CA GLY A 65 22.45 -7.18 16.12
C GLY A 65 23.36 -6.12 15.47
N GLY A 66 22.99 -5.57 14.31
CA GLY A 66 23.76 -4.55 13.63
C GLY A 66 22.93 -3.57 12.81
N ALA A 67 23.48 -2.38 12.52
CA ALA A 67 22.83 -1.30 11.79
C ALA A 67 22.74 -1.52 10.26
N SER A 68 22.98 -2.73 9.76
CA SER A 68 22.98 -3.05 8.32
C SER A 68 21.58 -3.35 7.79
N THR A 69 20.70 -3.92 8.62
CA THR A 69 19.32 -4.26 8.26
C THR A 69 18.34 -3.47 9.13
N VAL A 70 17.40 -2.79 8.48
CA VAL A 70 16.36 -2.01 9.15
C VAL A 70 15.00 -2.45 8.65
N LEU A 71 14.08 -2.67 9.58
CA LEU A 71 12.68 -2.95 9.35
C LEU A 71 11.85 -1.70 9.68
N THR A 72 11.01 -1.28 8.75
CA THR A 72 9.99 -0.26 8.97
C THR A 72 8.63 -0.92 8.98
N VAL A 73 7.81 -0.61 9.99
CA VAL A 73 6.39 -0.95 10.01
C VAL A 73 5.58 0.34 10.04
N GLY A 74 4.49 0.37 9.30
CA GLY A 74 3.60 1.52 9.29
C GLY A 74 2.19 1.17 8.85
N GLY A 75 1.27 2.08 9.12
CA GLY A 75 -0.12 1.91 8.74
C GLY A 75 -0.79 3.24 8.43
N GLU A 76 -1.93 3.16 7.76
CA GLU A 76 -2.81 4.27 7.45
C GLU A 76 -4.25 3.81 7.69
N ALA A 77 -5.02 4.63 8.41
CA ALA A 77 -6.45 4.45 8.60
C ALA A 77 -7.17 5.69 8.05
N ARG A 78 -8.11 5.48 7.12
CA ARG A 78 -8.99 6.53 6.61
C ARG A 78 -10.41 6.23 7.01
N THR A 79 -11.07 7.20 7.59
CA THR A 79 -12.49 7.13 7.96
C THR A 79 -13.26 8.16 7.16
N TYR A 80 -14.34 7.73 6.52
CA TYR A 80 -15.28 8.59 5.82
C TYR A 80 -16.64 8.43 6.47
N VAL A 81 -17.28 9.55 6.80
CA VAL A 81 -18.69 9.57 7.20
C VAL A 81 -19.48 10.11 6.02
N HIS A 82 -20.43 9.32 5.54
CA HIS A 82 -21.32 9.70 4.45
C HIS A 82 -22.72 9.90 4.99
N ASN A 83 -23.36 10.99 4.59
CA ASN A 83 -24.77 11.27 4.85
C ASN A 83 -25.46 11.48 3.51
N TRP A 84 -26.48 10.68 3.22
CA TRP A 84 -27.25 10.76 2.00
C TRP A 84 -28.71 11.11 2.27
N ARG A 85 -29.30 11.80 1.30
CA ARG A 85 -30.74 12.01 1.20
C ARG A 85 -31.20 11.56 -0.18
N HIS A 86 -32.24 10.75 -0.23
CA HIS A 86 -32.80 10.19 -1.47
C HIS A 86 -31.73 9.54 -2.37
N GLU A 87 -30.96 8.61 -1.81
CA GLU A 87 -29.88 7.94 -2.55
C GLU A 87 -30.42 7.22 -3.80
N GLN A 88 -29.67 7.29 -4.91
CA GLN A 88 -30.09 6.80 -6.24
C GLN A 88 -31.44 7.37 -6.72
N TRP A 89 -31.64 8.69 -6.56
CA TRP A 89 -32.89 9.37 -6.94
C TRP A 89 -34.13 8.78 -6.24
N GLY A 90 -33.97 8.34 -4.99
CA GLY A 90 -35.06 7.75 -4.19
C GLY A 90 -35.28 6.26 -4.39
N ARG A 91 -34.39 5.54 -5.09
CA ARG A 91 -34.44 4.06 -5.21
C ARG A 91 -33.92 3.34 -3.97
N LEU A 92 -33.10 4.01 -3.15
CA LEU A 92 -32.59 3.52 -1.87
C LEU A 92 -33.17 4.36 -0.72
N SER A 93 -32.64 4.15 0.49
CA SER A 93 -33.14 4.81 1.70
C SER A 93 -33.24 6.34 1.54
N ALA A 94 -34.34 6.89 2.05
CA ALA A 94 -34.61 8.34 1.99
C ALA A 94 -33.59 9.13 2.82
N HIS A 95 -33.05 8.52 3.87
CA HIS A 95 -31.96 9.05 4.67
C HIS A 95 -31.06 7.94 5.17
N ASP A 96 -29.77 8.02 4.86
CA ASP A 96 -28.77 7.04 5.30
C ASP A 96 -27.51 7.77 5.79
N THR A 97 -27.00 7.35 6.95
CA THR A 97 -25.73 7.84 7.48
C THR A 97 -24.87 6.65 7.85
N TYR A 98 -23.72 6.53 7.19
CA TYR A 98 -22.84 5.38 7.36
C TYR A 98 -21.38 5.78 7.35
N THR A 99 -20.55 4.90 7.89
CA THR A 99 -19.10 5.09 7.97
C THR A 99 -18.39 4.09 7.07
N LEU A 100 -17.43 4.56 6.27
CA LEU A 100 -16.44 3.70 5.62
C LEU A 100 -15.11 3.81 6.36
N GLN A 101 -14.46 2.68 6.57
CA GLN A 101 -13.08 2.63 7.04
C GLN A 101 -12.21 1.90 6.04
N ARG A 102 -11.03 2.47 5.75
CA ARG A 102 -10.00 1.87 4.93
C ARG A 102 -8.70 1.82 5.69
N LEU A 103 -8.21 0.60 5.90
CA LEU A 103 -6.96 0.33 6.59
C LEU A 103 -5.92 -0.14 5.57
N MET A 104 -4.72 0.42 5.66
CA MET A 104 -3.54 -0.05 4.93
C MET A 104 -2.42 -0.29 5.93
N LEU A 105 -1.87 -1.50 5.94
CA LEU A 105 -0.71 -1.85 6.76
C LEU A 105 0.46 -2.13 5.81
N HIS A 106 1.65 -1.63 6.11
CA HIS A 106 2.82 -1.87 5.29
C HIS A 106 4.05 -2.18 6.14
N GLY A 107 4.95 -2.94 5.54
CA GLY A 107 6.27 -3.25 6.07
C GLY A 107 7.33 -3.10 4.99
N ASP A 108 8.51 -2.62 5.38
CA ASP A 108 9.69 -2.48 4.55
C ASP A 108 10.89 -3.09 5.27
N VAL A 109 11.68 -3.93 4.59
CA VAL A 109 12.98 -4.36 5.09
C VAL A 109 14.05 -3.90 4.12
N SER A 110 15.02 -3.17 4.63
CA SER A 110 16.12 -2.61 3.87
C SER A 110 17.46 -3.04 4.48
N SER A 111 18.26 -3.79 3.71
CA SER A 111 19.56 -4.30 4.12
C SER A 111 20.68 -3.81 3.20
N ARG A 112 21.84 -3.50 3.78
CA ARG A 112 23.09 -3.35 3.02
C ARG A 112 23.96 -4.58 3.20
N LEU A 113 24.19 -5.28 2.09
CA LEU A 113 25.02 -6.46 1.96
C LEU A 113 26.38 -6.08 1.31
N ILE A 114 27.39 -6.93 1.50
CA ILE A 114 28.72 -6.87 0.85
C ILE A 114 29.33 -5.44 0.82
N GLY A 115 30.10 -5.07 1.86
CA GLY A 115 30.89 -3.84 1.84
C GLY A 115 30.10 -2.53 1.72
N LYS A 116 28.78 -2.54 2.02
CA LYS A 116 27.84 -1.42 1.81
C LYS A 116 27.58 -1.05 0.34
N GLN A 117 28.05 -1.87 -0.61
CA GLN A 117 27.92 -1.64 -2.05
C GLN A 117 26.60 -2.19 -2.60
N LEU A 118 26.13 -3.34 -2.10
CA LEU A 118 24.85 -3.93 -2.49
C LEU A 118 23.78 -3.62 -1.44
N GLY A 119 22.66 -3.04 -1.85
CA GLY A 119 21.47 -2.83 -1.05
C GLY A 119 20.33 -3.69 -1.57
N LEU A 120 19.64 -4.37 -0.66
CA LEU A 120 18.38 -5.05 -0.95
C LEU A 120 17.25 -4.41 -0.15
N ARG A 121 16.10 -4.24 -0.81
CA ARG A 121 14.91 -3.70 -0.17
C ARG A 121 13.68 -4.50 -0.58
N ALA A 122 12.90 -4.95 0.38
CA ALA A 122 11.62 -5.59 0.13
C ALA A 122 10.50 -4.83 0.84
N PHE A 123 9.37 -4.68 0.17
CA PHE A 123 8.22 -3.94 0.68
C PHE A 123 6.93 -4.70 0.40
N VAL A 124 6.02 -4.70 1.37
CA VAL A 124 4.68 -5.26 1.23
C VAL A 124 3.68 -4.31 1.87
N GLN A 125 2.56 -4.07 1.19
CA GLN A 125 1.42 -3.36 1.74
C GLN A 125 0.15 -4.20 1.60
N LEU A 126 -0.54 -4.35 2.71
CA LEU A 126 -1.85 -4.95 2.84
C LEU A 126 -2.92 -3.85 2.91
N LYS A 127 -4.12 -4.15 2.42
CA LYS A 127 -5.27 -3.25 2.44
C LYS A 127 -6.52 -4.00 2.86
N SER A 128 -7.37 -3.35 3.63
CA SER A 128 -8.71 -3.80 4.01
C SER A 128 -9.66 -2.61 4.05
N GLY A 129 -10.94 -2.85 3.80
CA GLY A 129 -11.98 -1.83 3.81
C GLY A 129 -13.31 -2.39 4.29
N PHE A 130 -13.98 -1.67 5.18
CA PHE A 130 -15.29 -2.09 5.68
C PHE A 130 -16.23 -0.90 5.85
N VAL A 131 -17.53 -1.22 5.92
CA VAL A 131 -18.63 -0.26 6.06
C VAL A 131 -19.40 -0.60 7.33
N ALA A 132 -19.76 0.42 8.10
CA ALA A 132 -20.54 0.30 9.33
C ALA A 132 -21.75 1.24 9.31
N GLY A 133 -22.89 0.74 9.80
CA GLY A 133 -24.11 1.54 10.02
C GLY A 133 -24.92 1.88 8.77
N ARG A 134 -24.67 1.23 7.63
CA ARG A 134 -25.37 1.51 6.36
C ARG A 134 -26.77 0.89 6.32
N ASP A 135 -27.76 1.71 5.98
CA ASP A 135 -29.14 1.30 5.70
C ASP A 135 -29.35 1.06 4.19
N GLY A 136 -28.91 -0.11 3.71
CA GLY A 136 -29.01 -0.50 2.30
C GLY A 136 -27.89 -1.44 1.85
N PRO A 137 -27.81 -1.76 0.54
CA PRO A 137 -26.77 -2.63 0.02
C PRO A 137 -25.39 -1.98 0.13
N VAL A 138 -24.39 -2.76 0.56
CA VAL A 138 -22.99 -2.30 0.62
C VAL A 138 -22.35 -2.46 -0.75
N PHE A 139 -21.99 -1.34 -1.37
CA PHE A 139 -21.35 -1.36 -2.68
C PHE A 139 -20.03 -2.12 -2.68
N SER A 140 -19.77 -2.83 -3.78
CA SER A 140 -18.54 -3.60 -4.00
C SER A 140 -17.25 -2.79 -3.91
N THR A 141 -17.28 -1.49 -4.20
CA THR A 141 -16.13 -0.59 -4.03
C THR A 141 -15.91 -0.14 -2.59
N SER A 142 -16.91 -0.34 -1.73
CA SER A 142 -16.96 0.14 -0.35
C SER A 142 -16.51 -0.93 0.67
N LYS A 143 -16.65 -2.21 0.34
CA LYS A 143 -16.14 -3.34 1.13
C LYS A 143 -14.97 -4.00 0.41
N ASP A 144 -13.84 -4.10 1.10
CA ASP A 144 -12.61 -4.69 0.58
C ASP A 144 -12.06 -5.68 1.61
N ARG A 145 -11.97 -6.96 1.26
CA ARG A 145 -11.37 -7.95 2.16
C ARG A 145 -9.86 -7.73 2.24
N LEU A 146 -9.21 -8.27 3.29
CA LEU A 146 -7.76 -8.17 3.41
C LEU A 146 -7.08 -8.74 2.16
N GLY A 147 -6.27 -7.90 1.50
CA GLY A 147 -5.53 -8.26 0.29
C GLY A 147 -4.19 -7.54 0.20
N ILE A 148 -3.31 -8.02 -0.68
CA ILE A 148 -2.04 -7.37 -0.99
C ILE A 148 -2.33 -6.22 -1.97
N ASN A 149 -2.03 -4.99 -1.57
CA ASN A 149 -2.19 -3.80 -2.40
C ASN A 149 -0.99 -3.58 -3.31
N GLN A 150 0.21 -3.79 -2.79
CA GLN A 150 1.46 -3.66 -3.54
C GLN A 150 2.59 -4.43 -2.83
N SER A 151 3.50 -4.98 -3.62
CA SER A 151 4.71 -5.60 -3.10
C SER A 151 5.84 -5.53 -4.12
N PHE A 152 7.06 -5.28 -3.66
CA PHE A 152 8.23 -5.30 -4.53
C PHE A 152 9.50 -5.77 -3.80
N LEU A 153 10.45 -6.20 -4.61
CA LEU A 153 11.85 -6.43 -4.25
C LEU A 153 12.72 -5.51 -5.11
N GLU A 154 13.64 -4.80 -4.50
CA GLU A 154 14.52 -3.85 -5.16
C GLU A 154 15.98 -4.12 -4.82
N GLU A 155 16.84 -3.98 -5.84
CA GLU A 155 18.27 -4.13 -5.76
C GLU A 155 18.95 -2.79 -6.10
N GLN A 156 19.86 -2.36 -5.23
CA GLN A 156 20.57 -1.10 -5.32
C GLN A 156 22.08 -1.35 -5.28
N TRP A 157 22.83 -0.78 -6.23
CA TRP A 157 24.29 -0.84 -6.23
C TRP A 157 24.85 0.56 -6.03
N SER A 158 25.80 0.70 -5.11
CA SER A 158 26.55 1.94 -4.89
C SER A 158 28.00 1.72 -5.30
N SER A 159 28.52 2.54 -6.22
CA SER A 159 29.97 2.72 -6.32
C SER A 159 30.45 3.42 -5.05
N GLY A 160 31.67 3.09 -4.60
CA GLY A 160 32.20 3.45 -3.28
C GLY A 160 32.36 4.97 -3.02
N PRO A 161 33.08 5.35 -1.95
CA PRO A 161 33.06 6.71 -1.39
C PRO A 161 33.48 7.84 -2.35
N GLU A 162 34.22 7.54 -3.43
CA GLU A 162 34.71 8.54 -4.39
C GLU A 162 33.73 8.85 -5.55
N ARG A 163 32.70 8.02 -5.76
CA ARG A 163 31.63 8.25 -6.75
C ARG A 163 30.31 7.74 -6.18
N ALA A 164 29.56 8.61 -5.51
CA ALA A 164 28.24 8.26 -4.95
C ALA A 164 27.16 8.16 -6.03
N VAL A 165 27.29 7.21 -6.96
CA VAL A 165 26.23 6.83 -7.89
C VAL A 165 25.49 5.65 -7.27
N THR A 166 24.24 5.87 -6.88
CA THR A 166 23.32 4.79 -6.48
C THR A 166 22.53 4.36 -7.70
N LEU A 167 22.84 3.19 -8.24
CA LEU A 167 22.12 2.60 -9.37
C LEU A 167 21.07 1.64 -8.85
N ARG A 168 19.79 1.91 -9.14
CA ARG A 168 18.71 0.93 -8.93
C ARG A 168 18.76 -0.05 -10.10
N ALA A 169 19.45 -1.17 -9.89
CA ALA A 169 19.72 -2.15 -10.94
C ALA A 169 18.47 -2.94 -11.31
N GLY A 170 17.59 -3.18 -10.33
CA GLY A 170 16.43 -4.05 -10.51
C GLY A 170 15.29 -3.73 -9.56
N ARG A 171 14.06 -3.79 -10.07
CA ARG A 171 12.85 -3.87 -9.24
C ARG A 171 11.94 -4.98 -9.77
N VAL A 172 11.55 -5.88 -8.89
CA VAL A 172 10.55 -6.93 -9.15
C VAL A 172 9.28 -6.56 -8.42
N ASP A 173 8.21 -6.27 -9.15
CA ASP A 173 6.89 -6.04 -8.58
C ASP A 173 6.04 -7.29 -8.78
N ALA A 174 5.40 -7.75 -7.70
CA ALA A 174 4.50 -8.89 -7.71
C ALA A 174 3.08 -8.44 -7.38
N PHE A 175 2.10 -9.10 -7.97
CA PHE A 175 0.69 -8.81 -7.73
C PHE A 175 -0.17 -10.08 -7.72
N LEU A 176 -1.27 -9.98 -6.99
CA LEU A 176 -2.32 -10.98 -6.92
C LEU A 176 -3.66 -10.24 -7.08
N ALA A 177 -4.39 -10.57 -8.14
CA ALA A 177 -5.71 -10.03 -8.42
C ALA A 177 -6.73 -11.18 -8.46
N GLN A 178 -7.90 -10.95 -7.87
CA GLN A 178 -9.00 -11.90 -7.91
C GLN A 178 -10.25 -11.24 -8.45
N ALA A 179 -11.04 -12.03 -9.17
CA ALA A 179 -12.30 -11.55 -9.68
C ALA A 179 -13.30 -11.31 -8.54
N SER A 180 -14.07 -10.24 -8.64
CA SER A 180 -15.30 -10.05 -7.87
C SER A 180 -16.49 -10.55 -8.67
N THR A 181 -17.43 -11.23 -8.04
CA THR A 181 -18.71 -11.59 -8.66
C THR A 181 -19.64 -10.39 -8.62
N THR A 182 -20.01 -9.83 -9.78
CA THR A 182 -21.04 -8.80 -9.85
C THR A 182 -22.42 -9.46 -9.90
N ARG A 183 -23.27 -9.28 -8.87
CA ARG A 183 -24.66 -9.76 -8.90
C ARG A 183 -25.54 -8.68 -9.55
N PRO A 184 -26.13 -8.91 -10.75
CA PRO A 184 -27.00 -7.91 -11.37
C PRO A 184 -28.25 -7.67 -10.50
N GLY A 185 -28.64 -6.41 -10.29
CA GLY A 185 -29.81 -6.04 -9.48
C GLY A 185 -29.58 -5.99 -7.96
N VAL A 186 -28.45 -6.48 -7.47
CA VAL A 186 -28.03 -6.38 -6.06
C VAL A 186 -26.57 -5.94 -6.03
N PHE A 187 -26.28 -4.70 -5.61
CA PHE A 187 -24.92 -4.15 -5.56
C PHE A 187 -24.03 -4.75 -4.44
N ASP A 188 -24.13 -6.07 -4.20
CA ASP A 188 -23.28 -6.87 -3.33
C ASP A 188 -22.41 -7.80 -4.20
N ASN A 189 -21.10 -7.53 -4.22
CA ASN A 189 -20.14 -8.38 -4.91
C ASN A 189 -19.24 -9.11 -3.91
N ASP A 190 -19.24 -10.44 -3.99
CA ASP A 190 -18.34 -11.29 -3.22
C ASP A 190 -17.11 -11.71 -4.05
N ARG A 191 -16.04 -12.16 -3.38
CA ARG A 191 -14.85 -12.69 -4.08
C ARG A 191 -15.23 -13.95 -4.85
N LYS A 192 -14.96 -13.98 -6.16
CA LYS A 192 -15.20 -15.17 -6.98
C LYS A 192 -14.05 -16.15 -6.79
N THR A 193 -14.29 -17.22 -6.04
CA THR A 193 -13.40 -18.38 -6.01
C THR A 193 -13.34 -18.98 -7.42
N GLY A 194 -12.15 -19.46 -7.83
CA GLY A 194 -11.95 -20.03 -9.16
C GLY A 194 -11.51 -19.07 -10.26
N ARG A 195 -11.27 -17.77 -9.98
CA ARG A 195 -10.56 -16.88 -10.93
C ARG A 195 -9.50 -16.06 -10.23
N THR A 196 -8.25 -16.36 -10.54
CA THR A 196 -7.09 -15.66 -9.98
C THR A 196 -6.15 -15.28 -11.10
N LEU A 197 -5.63 -14.05 -11.04
CA LEU A 197 -4.51 -13.57 -11.84
C LEU A 197 -3.38 -13.28 -10.86
N TRP A 198 -2.19 -13.77 -11.15
CA TRP A 198 -0.98 -13.41 -10.44
C TRP A 198 0.12 -13.12 -11.43
N GLY A 199 1.13 -12.40 -10.99
CA GLY A 199 2.25 -12.13 -11.85
C GLY A 199 3.38 -11.44 -11.15
N MET A 200 4.49 -11.40 -11.86
CA MET A 200 5.64 -10.61 -11.49
C MET A 200 6.23 -9.99 -12.75
N HIS A 201 6.79 -8.81 -12.61
CA HIS A 201 7.60 -8.22 -13.66
C HIS A 201 8.85 -7.62 -13.04
N MET A 202 9.94 -7.72 -13.77
CA MET A 202 11.20 -7.10 -13.39
C MET A 202 11.46 -5.91 -14.31
N THR A 203 11.99 -4.84 -13.76
CA THR A 203 12.60 -3.76 -14.53
C THR A 203 14.09 -3.75 -14.26
N ARG A 204 14.91 -3.88 -15.30
CA ARG A 204 16.38 -3.76 -15.24
C ARG A 204 16.85 -2.62 -16.14
N GLN A 205 17.57 -1.67 -15.54
CA GLN A 205 18.20 -0.56 -16.26
C GLN A 205 19.63 -0.95 -16.63
N GLY A 206 20.00 -0.79 -17.89
CA GLY A 206 21.36 -0.96 -18.42
C GLY A 206 21.88 0.34 -19.04
N ALA A 207 23.14 0.34 -19.50
CA ALA A 207 23.77 1.53 -20.08
C ALA A 207 23.03 2.06 -21.33
N ASP A 208 22.46 1.15 -22.14
CA ASP A 208 21.89 1.47 -23.45
C ASP A 208 20.34 1.41 -23.50
N GLY A 209 19.69 1.21 -22.35
CA GLY A 209 18.23 1.11 -22.27
C GLY A 209 17.71 0.28 -21.11
N GLN A 210 16.44 -0.11 -21.22
CA GLN A 210 15.70 -0.86 -20.22
C GLN A 210 15.22 -2.19 -20.78
N ILE A 211 15.37 -3.25 -20.00
CA ILE A 211 14.77 -4.56 -20.28
C ILE A 211 13.79 -4.89 -19.15
N SER A 212 12.65 -5.45 -19.50
CA SER A 212 11.58 -5.78 -18.56
C SER A 212 10.93 -7.12 -18.88
N PRO A 213 11.48 -8.24 -18.39
CA PRO A 213 10.82 -9.53 -18.46
C PRO A 213 9.60 -9.56 -17.52
N TYR A 214 8.56 -10.28 -17.92
CA TYR A 214 7.33 -10.44 -17.15
C TYR A 214 6.77 -11.85 -17.24
N TYR A 215 6.09 -12.23 -16.17
CA TYR A 215 5.35 -13.48 -16.04
C TYR A 215 3.94 -13.21 -15.52
N PHE A 216 2.95 -13.81 -16.17
CA PHE A 216 1.56 -13.80 -15.73
C PHE A 216 1.03 -15.23 -15.64
N GLY A 217 0.35 -15.55 -14.54
CA GLY A 217 -0.40 -16.77 -14.35
C GLY A 217 -1.87 -16.46 -14.16
N THR A 218 -2.74 -17.22 -14.81
CA THR A 218 -4.19 -17.15 -14.59
C THR A 218 -4.75 -18.52 -14.31
N THR A 219 -5.67 -18.61 -13.37
CA THR A 219 -6.53 -19.77 -13.19
C THR A 219 -7.97 -19.39 -13.47
N ARG A 220 -8.67 -20.27 -14.15
CA ARG A 220 -10.10 -20.20 -14.38
C ARG A 220 -10.72 -21.56 -14.13
N ASP A 221 -11.52 -21.63 -13.09
CA ASP A 221 -12.38 -22.75 -12.75
C ASP A 221 -13.80 -22.39 -13.19
N ILE A 222 -14.32 -23.16 -14.14
CA ILE A 222 -15.64 -22.94 -14.75
C ILE A 222 -16.70 -23.79 -14.02
N ALA A 223 -16.31 -24.97 -13.52
CA ALA A 223 -17.18 -25.91 -12.82
C ALA A 223 -16.36 -26.60 -11.72
N PRO A 224 -16.51 -26.20 -10.44
CA PRO A 224 -15.75 -26.79 -9.33
C PRO A 224 -15.97 -28.30 -9.17
N THR A 225 -17.09 -28.81 -9.69
CA THR A 225 -17.46 -30.23 -9.68
C THR A 225 -16.81 -31.04 -10.79
N ASP A 226 -16.22 -30.39 -11.79
CA ASP A 226 -15.49 -31.04 -12.89
C ASP A 226 -14.07 -30.46 -13.00
N PRO A 227 -13.08 -31.09 -12.35
CA PRO A 227 -11.70 -30.62 -12.34
C PRO A 227 -11.08 -30.50 -13.74
N THR A 228 -11.60 -31.22 -14.74
CA THR A 228 -11.06 -31.21 -16.11
C THR A 228 -11.30 -29.87 -16.82
N LEU A 229 -12.31 -29.11 -16.37
CA LEU A 229 -12.65 -27.79 -16.89
C LEU A 229 -11.85 -26.66 -16.23
N ARG A 230 -10.95 -26.99 -15.30
CA ARG A 230 -10.03 -26.03 -14.69
C ARG A 230 -8.89 -25.70 -15.66
N SER A 231 -8.86 -24.46 -16.13
CA SER A 231 -7.78 -23.96 -16.98
C SER A 231 -6.76 -23.18 -16.14
N THR A 232 -5.48 -23.53 -16.30
CA THR A 232 -4.36 -22.72 -15.81
C THR A 232 -3.52 -22.29 -17.01
N ARG A 233 -3.23 -20.99 -17.12
CA ARG A 233 -2.39 -20.44 -18.18
C ARG A 233 -1.22 -19.70 -17.58
N HIS A 234 -0.04 -19.97 -18.12
CA HIS A 234 1.19 -19.24 -17.86
C HIS A 234 1.58 -18.45 -19.11
N THR A 235 2.06 -17.23 -18.94
CA THR A 235 2.52 -16.37 -20.01
C THR A 235 3.81 -15.73 -19.59
N PHE A 236 4.84 -15.88 -20.42
CA PHE A 236 6.15 -15.27 -20.26
C PHE A 236 6.37 -14.31 -21.42
N GLY A 237 6.94 -13.15 -21.15
CA GLY A 237 7.30 -12.21 -22.19
C GLY A 237 8.37 -11.25 -21.72
N MET A 238 8.84 -10.42 -22.64
CA MET A 238 9.88 -9.44 -22.37
C MET A 238 9.61 -8.19 -23.20
N ARG A 239 9.79 -7.03 -22.58
CA ARG A 239 9.80 -5.74 -23.26
C ARG A 239 11.19 -5.13 -23.17
N GLY A 240 11.68 -4.58 -24.27
CA GLY A 240 12.91 -3.79 -24.31
C GLY A 240 12.63 -2.39 -24.85
N SER A 241 13.37 -1.41 -24.37
CA SER A 241 13.41 -0.06 -24.93
C SER A 241 14.83 0.47 -24.92
N SER A 242 15.30 1.05 -26.02
CA SER A 242 16.58 1.74 -26.08
C SER A 242 16.46 3.18 -25.61
N GLY A 243 17.45 3.64 -24.85
CA GLY A 243 17.60 5.05 -24.52
C GLY A 243 18.64 5.67 -25.45
N GLN A 244 18.23 6.57 -26.35
CA GLN A 244 19.22 7.42 -27.03
C GLN A 244 19.79 8.40 -26.00
N CYS A 245 21.01 8.15 -25.57
CA CYS A 245 21.82 9.15 -24.90
C CYS A 245 22.09 10.26 -25.92
N ARG A 246 21.32 11.36 -25.88
CA ARG A 246 21.73 12.59 -26.56
C ARG A 246 23.00 13.06 -25.86
N ARG A 247 24.13 12.96 -26.57
CA ARG A 247 25.39 13.61 -26.21
C ARG A 247 25.22 15.12 -26.19
#